data_AF-A0A1F9BB09-F1
#
_entry.id   AF-A0A1F9BB09-F1
#
_cell.length_a   1.000
_cell.length_b   1.000
_cell.length_c   1.000
_cell.angle_alpha   90.00
_cell.angle_beta   90.00
_cell.angle_gamma   90.00
#
_symmetry.space_group_name_H-M   'P 1'
#
loop_
_entity.id
_entity.type
_entity.pdbx_description
1 polymer ?
#
loop_
_entity_poly.entity_id
_entity_poly.type
_entity_poly.pdbx_seq_one_letter_code
_entity_poly.pdbx_strand_id
1 'polypeptide(L)'
;MELNEITPRYQAVKIDNVEHVNDINDEIIAQIRRSRFMVCDLTGYRGGVYFEAGFANGLGLEVIYTCRKDWVKEEILRDSSNNQIMTLLDSSGKEISVKKEGVHFDLSHRNRIEWESDKLEDFKTKLENRIKAVIF
;
A
#
# COMPACT_ATOMS: atom_id res chain seq x y z
N MET A 1 -7.03 15.73 35.47
CA MET A 1 -7.00 14.49 34.68
C MET A 1 -8.37 13.86 34.84
N GLU A 2 -9.26 14.04 33.87
CA GLU A 2 -10.62 13.50 33.97
C GLU A 2 -10.59 11.97 33.91
N LEU A 3 -11.34 11.33 34.80
CA LEU A 3 -11.25 9.89 35.10
C LEU A 3 -11.86 8.97 34.03
N ASN A 4 -12.26 9.48 32.86
CA ASN A 4 -13.07 8.75 31.87
C ASN A 4 -12.55 8.80 30.42
N GLU A 5 -11.32 9.25 30.17
CA GLU A 5 -10.74 9.15 28.81
C GLU A 5 -10.30 7.71 28.52
N ILE A 6 -11.06 7.02 27.66
CA ILE A 6 -10.68 5.71 27.13
C ILE A 6 -9.46 5.92 26.22
N THR A 7 -8.27 5.59 26.73
CA THR A 7 -7.06 5.59 25.92
C THR A 7 -7.01 4.30 25.09
N PRO A 8 -6.94 4.37 23.75
CA PRO A 8 -6.88 3.18 22.92
C PRO A 8 -5.55 2.45 23.14
N ARG A 9 -5.58 1.11 23.22
CA ARG A 9 -4.37 0.28 23.36
C ARG A 9 -3.41 0.41 22.19
N TYR A 10 -3.94 0.69 21.00
CA TYR A 10 -3.17 0.92 19.78
C TYR A 10 -3.65 2.20 19.12
N GLN A 11 -2.72 3.00 18.62
CA GLN A 11 -2.99 4.22 17.87
C GLN A 11 -2.48 4.04 16.45
N ALA A 12 -3.34 4.27 15.46
CA ALA A 12 -2.92 4.30 14.06
C ALA A 12 -2.14 5.58 13.79
N VAL A 13 -0.99 5.45 13.13
CA VAL A 13 -0.14 6.57 12.74
C VAL A 13 0.04 6.55 11.23
N LYS A 14 -0.19 7.70 10.59
CA LYS A 14 0.20 7.97 9.21
C LYS A 14 1.25 9.07 9.26
N ILE A 15 2.42 8.84 8.65
CA ILE A 15 3.57 9.75 8.80
C ILE A 15 3.26 11.18 8.35
N ASP A 16 2.47 11.35 7.29
CA ASP A 16 2.02 12.67 6.82
C ASP A 16 1.28 13.51 7.88
N ASN A 17 0.75 12.87 8.93
CA ASN A 17 0.02 13.53 10.02
C ASN A 17 0.91 13.77 11.26
N VAL A 18 2.20 13.42 11.20
CA VAL A 18 3.16 13.61 12.29
C VAL A 18 3.99 14.84 11.99
N GLU A 19 3.91 15.84 12.87
CA GLU A 19 4.79 17.01 12.76
C GLU A 19 6.21 16.66 13.20
N HIS A 20 7.19 16.97 12.35
CA HIS A 20 8.61 16.82 12.65
C HIS A 20 9.44 17.80 11.80
N VAL A 21 10.67 18.08 12.25
CA VAL A 21 11.67 18.85 11.49
C VAL A 21 12.80 17.96 10.95
N ASN A 22 12.76 16.68 11.27
CA ASN A 22 13.77 15.68 10.89
C ASN A 22 13.58 15.23 9.43
N ASP A 23 14.54 14.46 8.90
CA ASP A 23 14.40 13.80 7.61
C ASP A 23 13.20 12.83 7.64
N ILE A 24 12.36 12.91 6.61
CA ILE A 24 11.13 12.11 6.54
C ILE A 24 11.41 10.61 6.50
N ASN A 25 12.52 10.18 5.88
CA ASN A 25 12.85 8.76 5.80
C ASN A 25 13.24 8.22 7.17
N ASP A 26 14.00 8.99 7.95
CA ASP A 26 14.37 8.63 9.31
C ASP A 26 13.13 8.50 10.21
N GLU A 27 12.18 9.43 10.08
CA GLU A 27 10.93 9.37 10.84
C GLU A 27 10.05 8.19 10.42
N ILE A 28 9.94 7.90 9.12
CA ILE A 28 9.28 6.69 8.64
C ILE A 28 9.90 5.47 9.31
N ILE A 29 11.22 5.28 9.20
CA ILE A 29 11.92 4.12 9.80
C ILE A 29 11.74 4.06 11.32
N ALA A 30 11.76 5.20 12.01
CA ALA A 30 11.53 5.29 13.44
C ALA A 30 10.09 4.85 13.82
N GLN A 31 9.08 5.30 13.08
CA GLN A 31 7.69 4.89 13.31
C GLN A 31 7.47 3.40 13.01
N ILE A 32 8.11 2.87 11.97
CA ILE A 32 8.06 1.43 11.66
C ILE A 32 8.61 0.62 12.84
N ARG A 33 9.78 0.99 13.37
CA ARG A 33 10.41 0.29 14.51
C ARG A 33 9.56 0.34 15.79
N ARG A 34 8.77 1.40 15.99
CA ARG A 34 7.86 1.56 17.14
C ARG A 34 6.52 0.84 16.94
N SER A 35 6.20 0.40 15.73
CA SER A 35 4.90 -0.17 15.39
C SER A 35 4.81 -1.64 15.79
N ARG A 36 3.59 -2.08 16.12
CA ARG A 36 3.31 -3.49 16.42
C ARG A 36 3.11 -4.33 15.15
N PHE A 37 2.52 -3.70 14.12
CA PHE A 37 2.27 -4.23 12.79
C PHE A 37 2.12 -3.04 11.84
N MET A 38 2.09 -3.30 10.54
CA MET A 38 1.95 -2.28 9.51
C MET A 38 0.81 -2.62 8.55
N VAL A 39 0.12 -1.60 8.03
CA VAL A 39 -0.79 -1.73 6.89
C VAL A 39 -0.13 -1.07 5.68
N CYS A 40 0.10 -1.82 4.61
CA CYS A 40 0.75 -1.36 3.40
C CYS A 40 -0.21 -1.38 2.22
N ASP A 41 -0.56 -0.22 1.68
CA ASP A 41 -1.36 -0.13 0.47
C ASP A 41 -0.47 -0.03 -0.78
N LEU A 42 -0.55 -1.03 -1.66
CA LEU A 42 0.27 -1.17 -2.86
C LEU A 42 -0.34 -0.49 -4.10
N THR A 43 -1.46 0.22 -3.94
CA THR A 43 -2.10 0.94 -5.05
C THR A 43 -1.15 1.98 -5.62
N GLY A 44 -1.05 2.06 -6.95
CA GLY A 44 -0.23 3.08 -7.60
C GLY A 44 1.22 2.67 -7.88
N TYR A 45 1.63 1.44 -7.56
CA TYR A 45 2.99 0.94 -7.81
C TYR A 45 4.10 1.85 -7.23
N ARG A 46 3.99 2.14 -5.92
CA ARG A 46 4.93 3.04 -5.23
C ARG A 46 6.12 2.26 -4.68
N GLY A 47 7.28 2.36 -5.33
CA GLY A 47 8.50 1.63 -4.94
C GLY A 47 8.89 1.75 -3.47
N GLY A 48 8.72 2.94 -2.87
CA GLY A 48 8.99 3.16 -1.44
C GLY A 48 8.16 2.29 -0.50
N VAL A 49 6.90 2.00 -0.84
CA VAL A 49 6.02 1.16 0.00
C VAL A 49 6.54 -0.28 0.06
N TYR A 50 7.12 -0.79 -1.03
CA TYR A 50 7.72 -2.13 -1.05
C TYR A 50 8.97 -2.19 -0.16
N PHE A 51 9.78 -1.14 -0.16
CA PHE A 51 10.94 -1.03 0.72
C PHE A 51 10.52 -0.99 2.19
N GLU A 52 9.56 -0.14 2.55
CA GLU A 52 9.04 -0.02 3.92
C GLU A 52 8.41 -1.33 4.42
N ALA A 53 7.60 -1.99 3.56
CA ALA A 53 7.00 -3.28 3.85
C ALA A 53 8.07 -4.38 4.05
N GLY A 54 9.08 -4.40 3.18
CA GLY A 54 10.21 -5.32 3.28
C GLY A 54 11.03 -5.08 4.55
N PHE A 55 11.27 -3.81 4.89
CA PHE A 55 11.97 -3.42 6.12
C PHE A 55 11.20 -3.85 7.37
N ALA A 56 9.89 -3.57 7.44
CA ALA A 56 9.05 -4.00 8.56
C ALA A 56 9.02 -5.53 8.68
N ASN A 57 8.90 -6.24 7.56
CA ASN A 57 8.95 -7.70 7.55
C ASN A 57 10.31 -8.25 8.00
N GLY A 58 11.42 -7.60 7.60
CA GLY A 58 12.77 -7.95 8.06
C GLY A 58 12.99 -7.74 9.56
N LEU A 59 12.22 -6.84 10.19
CA LEU A 59 12.16 -6.67 11.64
C LEU A 59 11.25 -7.70 12.35
N GLY A 60 10.62 -8.61 11.60
CA GLY A 60 9.66 -9.58 12.13
C GLY A 60 8.28 -8.98 12.43
N LEU A 61 7.99 -7.77 11.94
CA LEU A 61 6.66 -7.17 12.06
C LEU A 61 5.71 -7.77 11.04
N GLU A 62 4.47 -7.99 11.46
CA GLU A 62 3.41 -8.42 10.56
C GLU A 62 3.02 -7.25 9.64
N VAL A 63 2.90 -7.54 8.34
CA VAL A 63 2.54 -6.55 7.31
C VAL A 63 1.24 -6.98 6.65
N ILE A 64 0.20 -6.17 6.86
CA ILE A 64 -1.10 -6.34 6.25
C ILE A 64 -1.09 -5.61 4.90
N TYR A 65 -1.03 -6.37 3.82
CA TYR A 65 -1.07 -5.78 2.48
C TYR A 65 -2.49 -5.47 2.04
N THR A 66 -2.68 -4.30 1.45
CA THR A 66 -3.91 -3.89 0.76
C THR A 66 -3.57 -3.42 -0.64
N CYS A 67 -4.49 -3.54 -1.59
CA CYS A 67 -4.34 -2.95 -2.92
C CYS A 67 -5.69 -2.78 -3.57
N ARG A 68 -5.88 -1.66 -4.28
CA ARG A 68 -7.07 -1.46 -5.09
C ARG A 68 -7.06 -2.47 -6.24
N LYS A 69 -8.18 -3.13 -6.47
CA LYS A 69 -8.29 -4.28 -7.37
C LYS A 69 -7.86 -3.98 -8.81
N ASP A 70 -8.11 -2.77 -9.29
CA ASP A 70 -7.69 -2.29 -10.60
C ASP A 70 -6.18 -2.01 -10.72
N TRP A 71 -5.42 -2.03 -9.62
CA TRP A 71 -3.96 -1.92 -9.60
C TRP A 71 -3.24 -3.26 -9.36
N VAL A 72 -3.99 -4.34 -9.17
CA VAL A 72 -3.39 -5.66 -8.89
C VAL A 72 -2.63 -6.20 -10.08
N LYS A 73 -3.20 -6.07 -11.29
CA LYS A 73 -2.64 -6.63 -12.52
C LYS A 73 -2.01 -5.53 -13.36
N GLU A 74 -0.94 -5.90 -14.05
CA GLU A 74 -0.39 -5.08 -15.12
C GLU A 74 -1.43 -4.90 -16.22
N GLU A 75 -1.57 -3.67 -16.70
CA GLU A 75 -2.43 -3.35 -17.83
C GLU A 75 -1.55 -2.96 -19.02
N ILE A 76 -1.71 -3.75 -20.09
CA ILE A 76 -1.00 -3.60 -21.34
C ILE A 76 -1.99 -3.03 -22.35
N LEU A 77 -1.66 -1.89 -22.96
CA LEU A 77 -2.44 -1.38 -24.09
C LEU A 77 -2.40 -2.33 -25.27
N ARG A 78 -3.53 -2.47 -25.95
CA ARG A 78 -3.67 -3.27 -27.18
C ARG A 78 -4.40 -2.48 -28.26
N ASP A 79 -4.04 -2.73 -29.52
CA ASP A 79 -4.72 -2.16 -30.68
C ASP A 79 -6.03 -2.92 -30.99
N SER A 80 -6.76 -2.46 -32.01
CA SER A 80 -8.01 -3.09 -32.47
C SER A 80 -7.82 -4.52 -33.00
N SER A 81 -6.59 -4.90 -33.33
CA SER A 81 -6.18 -6.24 -33.75
C SER A 81 -5.63 -7.07 -32.58
N ASN A 82 -5.76 -6.57 -31.34
CA ASN A 82 -5.29 -7.18 -30.10
C ASN A 82 -3.76 -7.29 -29.96
N ASN A 83 -2.99 -6.60 -30.80
CA ASN A 83 -1.54 -6.51 -30.70
C ASN A 83 -1.15 -5.55 -29.57
N GLN A 84 -0.08 -5.87 -28.86
CA GLN A 84 0.42 -5.08 -27.76
C GLN A 84 1.03 -3.76 -28.24
N ILE A 85 0.55 -2.65 -27.67
CA ILE A 85 1.10 -1.31 -27.90
C ILE A 85 2.15 -1.04 -26.82
N MET A 86 3.41 -0.94 -27.23
CA MET A 86 4.55 -0.64 -26.36
C MET A 86 4.76 0.86 -26.14
N THR A 87 4.51 1.65 -27.19
CA THR A 87 4.84 3.06 -27.26
C THR A 87 3.70 3.82 -27.92
N LEU A 88 3.27 4.92 -27.32
CA LEU A 88 2.46 5.94 -28.01
C LEU A 88 3.31 7.15 -28.32
N LEU A 89 2.93 7.93 -29.34
CA LEU A 89 3.53 9.23 -29.63
C LEU A 89 2.52 10.31 -29.25
N ASP A 90 2.99 11.37 -28.57
CA ASP A 90 2.19 12.56 -28.34
C ASP A 90 2.03 13.40 -29.62
N SER A 91 1.28 14.49 -29.55
CA SER A 91 1.04 15.40 -30.68
C SER A 91 2.31 16.08 -31.21
N SER A 92 3.42 16.05 -30.46
CA SER A 92 4.74 16.54 -30.84
C SER A 92 5.68 15.44 -31.35
N GLY A 93 5.22 14.19 -31.39
CA GLY A 93 6.03 13.03 -31.78
C GLY A 93 6.90 12.46 -30.65
N LYS A 94 6.66 12.84 -29.39
CA LYS A 94 7.40 12.32 -28.23
C LYS A 94 6.81 10.99 -27.77
N GLU A 95 7.68 10.02 -27.48
CA GLU A 95 7.29 8.73 -26.94
C GLU A 95 6.67 8.84 -25.53
N ILE A 96 5.54 8.16 -25.34
CA ILE A 96 4.83 7.96 -24.08
C ILE A 96 4.78 6.45 -23.82
N SER A 97 5.35 6.03 -22.69
CA SER A 97 5.19 4.68 -22.16
C SER A 97 3.79 4.52 -21.57
N VAL A 98 3.02 3.52 -22.02
CA VAL A 98 1.65 3.28 -21.52
C VAL A 98 1.51 1.94 -20.84
N LYS A 99 2.53 1.58 -20.07
CA LYS A 99 2.52 0.41 -19.21
C LYS A 99 2.01 0.84 -17.84
N LYS A 100 0.89 0.27 -17.40
CA LYS A 100 0.46 0.36 -16.01
C LYS A 100 1.00 -0.85 -15.29
N GLU A 101 2.01 -0.64 -14.46
CA GLU A 101 2.59 -1.71 -13.64
C GLU A 101 1.55 -2.23 -12.62
N GLY A 102 1.48 -3.55 -12.47
CA GLY A 102 0.68 -4.20 -11.42
C GLY A 102 1.47 -4.41 -10.13
N VAL A 103 0.92 -5.18 -9.20
CA VAL A 103 1.67 -5.61 -8.00
C VAL A 103 2.77 -6.58 -8.40
N HIS A 104 4.00 -6.35 -7.91
CA HIS A 104 5.15 -7.18 -8.25
C HIS A 104 5.10 -8.61 -7.66
N PHE A 105 5.64 -9.55 -8.43
CA PHE A 105 5.47 -11.01 -8.33
C PHE A 105 5.89 -11.62 -6.97
N ASP A 106 6.76 -10.97 -6.19
CA ASP A 106 7.19 -11.46 -4.86
C ASP A 106 6.21 -11.15 -3.71
N LEU A 107 5.15 -10.37 -3.94
CA LEU A 107 4.03 -10.23 -2.99
C LEU A 107 2.79 -11.02 -3.42
N SER A 108 2.83 -11.68 -4.58
CA SER A 108 1.67 -12.41 -5.12
C SER A 108 1.24 -13.60 -4.25
N HIS A 109 2.20 -14.24 -3.57
CA HIS A 109 1.95 -15.34 -2.63
C HIS A 109 1.55 -14.87 -1.22
N ARG A 110 1.66 -13.56 -0.94
CA ARG A 110 1.26 -13.01 0.35
C ARG A 110 -0.23 -12.70 0.35
N ASN A 111 -0.88 -13.03 1.46
CA ASN A 111 -2.30 -12.75 1.65
C ASN A 111 -2.51 -11.23 1.69
N ARG A 112 -3.30 -10.72 0.74
CA ARG A 112 -3.55 -9.30 0.53
C ARG A 112 -5.04 -9.05 0.48
N ILE A 113 -5.47 -7.94 1.06
CA ILE A 113 -6.85 -7.48 0.96
C ILE A 113 -6.99 -6.64 -0.31
N GLU A 114 -7.67 -7.19 -1.30
CA GLU A 114 -8.06 -6.45 -2.50
C GLU A 114 -9.34 -5.66 -2.23
N TRP A 115 -9.36 -4.39 -2.61
CA TRP A 115 -10.49 -3.48 -2.35
C TRP A 115 -10.95 -2.75 -3.61
N GLU A 116 -12.24 -2.37 -3.63
CA GLU A 116 -12.89 -1.63 -4.72
C GLU A 116 -13.50 -0.34 -4.13
N SER A 117 -13.48 0.77 -4.88
CA SER A 117 -13.92 2.08 -4.36
C SER A 117 -15.42 2.15 -4.05
N ASP A 118 -16.23 1.28 -4.68
CA ASP A 118 -17.66 1.12 -4.45
C ASP A 118 -18.00 0.17 -3.29
N LYS A 119 -17.00 -0.49 -2.67
CA LYS A 119 -17.18 -1.52 -1.64
C LYS A 119 -16.32 -1.30 -0.39
N LEU A 120 -16.21 -0.04 0.06
CA LEU A 120 -15.35 0.30 1.19
C LEU A 120 -15.78 -0.33 2.53
N GLU A 121 -17.07 -0.64 2.73
CA GLU A 121 -17.51 -1.29 3.98
C GLU A 121 -17.03 -2.76 4.08
N ASP A 122 -16.99 -3.47 2.94
CA ASP A 122 -16.39 -4.80 2.85
C ASP A 122 -14.88 -4.74 3.10
N PHE A 123 -14.20 -3.75 2.51
CA PHE A 123 -12.78 -3.52 2.76
C PHE A 123 -12.49 -3.26 4.24
N LYS A 124 -13.25 -2.36 4.87
CA LYS A 124 -13.16 -2.05 6.30
C LYS A 124 -13.33 -3.31 7.15
N THR A 125 -14.36 -4.10 6.88
CA THR A 125 -14.63 -5.35 7.61
C THR A 125 -13.46 -6.33 7.50
N LYS A 126 -12.92 -6.52 6.29
CA LYS A 126 -11.76 -7.39 6.05
C LYS A 126 -10.51 -6.89 6.76
N LEU A 127 -10.27 -5.57 6.73
CA LEU A 127 -9.12 -4.95 7.39
C LEU A 127 -9.22 -5.08 8.91
N GLU A 128 -10.39 -4.81 9.51
CA GLU A 128 -10.63 -5.02 10.93
C GLU A 128 -10.38 -6.46 11.36
N ASN A 129 -10.90 -7.43 10.59
CA ASN A 129 -10.69 -8.85 10.88
C ASN A 129 -9.21 -9.23 10.81
N ARG A 130 -8.46 -8.67 9.84
CA ARG A 130 -7.03 -8.90 9.75
C ARG A 130 -6.28 -8.29 10.93
N ILE A 131 -6.56 -7.04 11.27
CA ILE A 131 -5.94 -6.37 12.42
C ILE A 131 -6.21 -7.16 13.70
N LYS A 132 -7.44 -7.61 13.93
CA LYS A 132 -7.80 -8.47 15.06
C LYS A 132 -6.94 -9.74 15.10
N ALA A 133 -6.77 -10.42 13.98
CA ALA A 133 -5.93 -11.63 13.91
C ALA A 133 -4.43 -11.40 14.18
N VAL A 134 -3.95 -10.16 14.12
CA VAL A 134 -2.56 -9.81 14.41
C VAL A 134 -2.35 -9.40 15.87
N ILE A 135 -3.36 -8.79 16.48
CA ILE A 135 -3.23 -8.20 17.84
C ILE A 135 -3.81 -9.08 18.96
N PHE A 136 -4.60 -10.10 18.63
CA PHE A 136 -5.17 -11.10 19.55
C PHE A 136 -4.49 -12.45 19.37
#